data_AF-A0A7C1DRL0-F1
#
_entry.id   AF-A0A7C1DRL0-F1
#
_cell.length_a   1.000
_cell.length_b   1.000
_cell.length_c   1.000
_cell.angle_alpha   90.00
_cell.angle_beta   90.00
_cell.angle_gamma   90.00
#
_symmetry.space_group_name_H-M   'P 1'
#
loop_
_entity.id
_entity.type
_entity.pdbx_description
1 polymer ?
#
loop_
_entity_poly.entity_id
_entity_poly.type
_entity_poly.pdbx_seq_one_letter_code
_entity_poly.pdbx_strand_id
1 'polypeptide(L)'
;MKIIKISILILFFSVLAYGTMDLPYRGDPGNLMHQEISITGTPVAGNYYIRKAYEDAKTPNMVTVVLADYRGVDTLGEQVVIYSAGLITVLILRRNRRR
;
A
#
# COMPACT_ATOMS: atom_id res chain seq x y z
N MET A 1 18.61 -26.59 12.72
CA MET A 1 18.09 -25.21 12.54
C MET A 1 17.22 -25.02 11.28
N LYS A 2 17.48 -25.68 10.13
CA LYS A 2 16.65 -25.52 8.92
C LYS A 2 15.19 -25.95 9.13
N ILE A 3 14.97 -27.05 9.85
CA ILE A 3 13.64 -27.55 10.22
C ILE A 3 12.86 -26.49 11.01
N ILE A 4 13.46 -25.89 12.04
CA ILE A 4 12.84 -24.81 12.83
C ILE A 4 12.43 -23.63 11.95
N LYS A 5 13.29 -23.19 11.02
CA LYS A 5 12.95 -22.09 10.08
C LYS A 5 11.77 -22.44 9.19
N ILE A 6 11.73 -23.66 8.66
CA ILE A 6 10.62 -24.14 7.82
C ILE A 6 9.33 -24.23 8.64
N SER A 7 9.39 -24.76 9.86
CA SER A 7 8.24 -24.81 10.77
C SER A 7 7.68 -23.42 11.06
N ILE A 8 8.54 -22.42 11.27
CA ILE A 8 8.11 -21.02 11.47
C ILE A 8 7.45 -20.46 10.20
N LEU A 9 8.01 -20.72 9.01
CA LEU A 9 7.42 -20.26 7.76
C LEU A 9 6.05 -20.90 7.49
N ILE A 10 5.91 -22.20 7.77
CA ILE A 10 4.63 -22.91 7.64
C ILE A 10 3.62 -22.32 8.62
N LEU A 11 4.00 -22.11 9.87
CA LEU A 11 3.14 -21.49 10.87
C LEU A 11 2.67 -20.09 10.42
N PHE A 12 3.61 -19.25 9.96
CA PHE A 12 3.31 -17.91 9.47
C PHE A 12 2.37 -17.93 8.26
N PHE A 13 2.64 -18.82 7.29
CA PHE A 13 1.76 -19.02 6.14
C PHE A 13 0.35 -19.44 6.56
N SER A 14 0.24 -20.40 7.49
CA SER A 14 -1.07 -20.86 7.98
C SER A 14 -1.85 -19.74 8.66
N VAL A 15 -1.18 -18.87 9.44
CA VAL A 15 -1.82 -17.70 10.05
C VAL A 15 -2.32 -16.72 8.98
N LEU A 16 -1.50 -16.42 7.96
CA LEU A 16 -1.93 -15.56 6.86
C LEU A 16 -3.10 -16.18 6.08
N ALA A 17 -3.02 -17.46 5.75
CA ALA A 17 -4.06 -18.20 5.04
C ALA A 17 -5.38 -18.19 5.82
N TYR A 18 -5.34 -18.42 7.14
CA TYR A 18 -6.49 -18.28 8.01
C TYR A 18 -7.11 -16.87 7.93
N GLY A 19 -6.29 -15.82 8.00
CA GLY A 19 -6.75 -14.44 7.84
C GLY A 19 -7.41 -14.16 6.48
N THR A 20 -6.98 -14.82 5.40
CA THR A 20 -7.61 -14.65 4.08
C THR A 20 -9.03 -15.20 3.98
N MET A 21 -9.42 -16.12 4.89
CA MET A 21 -10.77 -16.69 4.89
C MET A 21 -11.85 -15.67 5.30
N ASP A 22 -11.46 -14.57 5.95
CA ASP A 22 -12.35 -13.47 6.37
C ASP A 22 -12.50 -12.39 5.29
N LEU A 23 -11.85 -12.54 4.13
CA LEU A 23 -11.99 -11.58 3.03
C LEU A 23 -13.37 -11.71 2.37
N PRO A 24 -13.99 -10.59 1.97
CA PRO A 24 -15.27 -10.61 1.27
C PRO A 24 -15.16 -11.35 -0.06
N TYR A 25 -16.27 -11.97 -0.49
CA TYR A 25 -16.31 -12.67 -1.78
C TYR A 25 -16.07 -11.69 -2.93
N ARG A 26 -15.37 -12.16 -3.96
CA ARG A 26 -15.05 -11.32 -5.12
C ARG A 26 -16.34 -10.89 -5.83
N GLY A 27 -16.50 -9.59 -6.05
CA GLY A 27 -17.66 -9.04 -6.73
C GLY A 27 -18.95 -9.01 -5.90
N ASP A 28 -18.87 -9.24 -4.58
CA ASP A 28 -20.02 -9.10 -3.69
C ASP A 28 -20.57 -7.65 -3.71
N PRO A 29 -21.83 -7.44 -4.16
CA PRO A 29 -22.47 -6.12 -4.14
C PRO A 29 -22.72 -5.59 -2.73
N GLY A 30 -22.81 -6.48 -1.73
CA GLY A 30 -22.99 -6.14 -0.31
C GLY A 30 -21.69 -5.74 0.40
N ASN A 31 -20.55 -5.77 -0.28
CA ASN A 31 -19.27 -5.44 0.32
C ASN A 31 -19.22 -3.98 0.79
N LEU A 32 -18.98 -3.79 2.10
CA LEU A 32 -18.88 -2.50 2.76
C LEU A 32 -17.82 -1.57 2.13
N MET A 33 -16.77 -2.13 1.52
CA MET A 33 -15.71 -1.36 0.86
C MET A 33 -16.16 -0.70 -0.46
N HIS A 34 -17.30 -1.11 -1.01
CA HIS A 34 -17.88 -0.52 -2.22
C HIS A 34 -19.03 0.46 -1.91
N GLN A 35 -19.54 0.44 -0.67
CA GLN A 35 -20.63 1.31 -0.23
C GLN A 35 -20.21 2.78 -0.19
N GLU A 36 -21.17 3.70 -0.17
CA GLU A 36 -20.88 5.13 -0.05
C GLU A 36 -20.44 5.50 1.37
N ILE A 37 -21.00 4.82 2.37
CA ILE A 37 -20.81 5.11 3.80
C ILE A 37 -20.24 3.87 4.48
N SER A 38 -19.20 4.08 5.30
CA SER A 38 -18.57 3.05 6.11
C SER A 38 -19.41 2.71 7.35
N ILE A 39 -19.00 1.66 8.05
CA ILE A 39 -19.57 1.25 9.36
C ILE A 39 -19.52 2.36 10.41
N THR A 40 -18.60 3.32 10.27
CA THR A 40 -18.40 4.46 11.17
C THR A 40 -19.18 5.70 10.74
N GLY A 41 -20.04 5.61 9.72
CA GLY A 41 -20.84 6.74 9.22
C GLY A 41 -20.05 7.76 8.38
N THR A 42 -18.81 7.43 8.00
CA THR A 42 -17.95 8.30 7.18
C THR A 42 -17.94 7.84 5.72
N PRO A 43 -17.72 8.72 4.74
CA PRO A 43 -17.60 8.31 3.34
C PRO A 43 -16.49 7.28 3.13
N VAL A 44 -16.76 6.24 2.35
CA VAL A 44 -15.73 5.27 1.95
C VAL A 44 -14.83 5.91 0.90
N ALA A 45 -13.53 5.95 1.19
CA ALA A 45 -12.54 6.60 0.33
C ALA A 45 -12.58 6.11 -1.13
N GLY A 46 -12.69 4.80 -1.35
CA GLY A 46 -12.75 4.22 -2.70
C GLY A 46 -13.93 4.75 -3.54
N ASN A 47 -15.12 4.81 -2.94
CA ASN A 47 -16.30 5.36 -3.60
C ASN A 47 -16.14 6.86 -3.89
N TYR A 48 -15.62 7.61 -2.91
CA TYR A 48 -15.35 9.05 -3.06
C TYR A 48 -14.35 9.33 -4.19
N TYR A 49 -13.21 8.63 -4.23
CA TYR A 49 -12.18 8.82 -5.24
C TYR A 49 -12.72 8.59 -6.66
N ILE A 50 -13.51 7.53 -6.86
CA ILE A 50 -14.11 7.21 -8.18
C ILE A 50 -15.02 8.34 -8.66
N ARG A 51 -15.76 8.98 -7.76
CA ARG A 51 -16.72 10.03 -8.12
C ARG A 51 -16.09 11.41 -8.24
N LYS A 52 -15.06 11.71 -7.45
CA LYS A 52 -14.58 13.09 -7.23
C LYS A 52 -13.16 13.39 -7.69
N ALA A 53 -12.32 12.38 -7.97
CA ALA A 53 -10.90 12.62 -8.27
C ALA A 53 -10.65 13.63 -9.40
N TYR A 54 -11.41 13.56 -10.50
CA TYR A 54 -11.26 14.53 -11.59
C TYR A 54 -11.78 15.92 -11.22
N GLU A 55 -12.86 15.98 -10.43
CA GLU A 55 -13.44 17.25 -9.96
C GLU A 55 -12.45 18.00 -9.06
N ASP A 56 -11.82 17.27 -8.13
CA ASP A 56 -10.93 17.79 -7.09
C ASP A 56 -9.55 18.23 -7.65
N ALA A 57 -8.94 17.44 -8.55
CA ALA A 57 -7.55 17.64 -8.98
C ALA A 57 -7.37 17.92 -10.49
N LYS A 58 -8.46 17.91 -11.29
CA LYS A 58 -8.43 18.12 -12.75
C LYS A 58 -7.46 17.24 -13.53
N THR A 59 -7.05 16.11 -12.94
CA THR A 59 -6.16 15.13 -13.54
C THR A 59 -6.99 13.93 -14.00
N PRO A 60 -6.90 13.52 -15.28
CA PRO A 60 -7.79 12.49 -15.84
C PRO A 60 -7.56 11.10 -15.24
N ASN A 61 -6.36 10.82 -14.73
CA ASN A 61 -6.05 9.54 -14.09
C ASN A 61 -6.33 9.60 -12.59
N MET A 62 -7.42 8.96 -12.15
CA MET A 62 -7.77 8.85 -10.73
C MET A 62 -6.65 8.26 -9.88
N VAL A 63 -5.91 7.26 -10.38
CA VAL A 63 -4.84 6.62 -9.59
C VAL A 63 -3.73 7.64 -9.29
N THR A 64 -3.40 8.49 -10.25
CA THR A 64 -2.44 9.59 -10.04
C THR A 64 -2.95 10.56 -8.97
N VAL A 65 -4.23 10.92 -8.99
CA VAL A 65 -4.84 11.78 -7.97
C VAL A 65 -4.80 11.13 -6.58
N VAL A 66 -5.09 9.83 -6.50
CA VAL A 66 -5.03 9.10 -5.22
C VAL A 66 -3.62 9.10 -4.65
N LEU A 67 -2.60 8.83 -5.48
CA LEU A 67 -1.22 8.76 -5.01
C LEU A 67 -0.62 10.14 -4.71
N ALA A 68 -0.88 11.15 -5.56
CA ALA A 68 -0.23 12.45 -5.45
C ALA A 68 -1.01 13.45 -4.58
N ASP A 69 -2.33 13.49 -4.68
CA ASP A 69 -3.17 14.50 -4.03
C ASP A 69 -3.79 13.97 -2.72
N TYR A 70 -4.52 12.84 -2.76
CA TYR A 70 -5.19 12.32 -1.55
C TYR A 70 -4.25 11.60 -0.58
N ARG A 71 -3.28 10.84 -1.10
CA ARG A 71 -2.31 10.05 -0.32
C ARG A 71 -0.87 10.47 -0.62
N GLY A 72 -0.66 11.75 -0.95
CA GLY A 72 0.65 12.30 -1.28
C GLY A 72 1.72 12.11 -0.20
N VAL A 73 1.33 12.01 1.07
CA VAL A 73 2.25 11.75 2.19
C VAL A 73 2.88 10.35 2.09
N ASP A 74 2.11 9.33 1.67
CA ASP A 74 2.63 7.97 1.51
C ASP A 74 3.69 7.95 0.40
N THR A 75 3.40 8.58 -0.74
CA THR A 75 4.36 8.70 -1.87
C THR A 75 5.55 9.59 -1.52
N LEU A 76 5.40 10.65 -0.74
CA LEU A 76 6.54 11.41 -0.21
C LEU A 76 7.44 10.51 0.65
N GLY A 77 6.84 9.66 1.49
CA GLY A 77 7.54 8.64 2.27
C GLY A 77 8.31 7.66 1.39
N GLU A 78 7.68 7.14 0.32
CA GLU A 78 8.34 6.30 -0.69
C GLU A 78 9.57 7.00 -1.28
N GLN A 79 9.47 8.29 -1.60
CA GLN A 79 10.59 9.04 -2.20
C GLN A 79 11.73 9.20 -1.20
N VAL A 80 11.44 9.43 0.08
CA VAL A 80 12.45 9.50 1.15
C VAL A 80 13.17 8.16 1.31
N VAL A 81 12.45 7.04 1.26
CA VAL A 81 13.05 5.69 1.34
C VAL A 81 13.99 5.44 0.16
N ILE A 82 13.55 5.69 -1.06
CA ILE A 82 14.36 5.49 -2.28
C ILE A 82 15.57 6.42 -2.29
N TYR A 83 15.39 7.69 -1.93
CA TYR A 83 16.48 8.65 -1.82
C TYR A 83 17.54 8.21 -0.80
N SER A 84 17.09 7.78 0.38
CA SER A 84 17.98 7.29 1.44
C SER A 84 18.75 6.06 0.99
N ALA A 85 18.09 5.10 0.34
CA ALA A 85 18.74 3.91 -0.21
C ALA A 85 19.81 4.28 -1.25
N GLY A 86 19.47 5.16 -2.21
CA GLY A 86 20.40 5.64 -3.22
C GLY A 86 21.62 6.37 -2.63
N LEU A 87 21.38 7.24 -1.64
CA LEU A 87 22.44 7.95 -0.92
C LEU A 87 23.37 6.97 -0.19
N ILE A 88 22.83 5.99 0.53
CA ILE A 88 23.60 4.95 1.21
C ILE A 88 24.46 4.18 0.21
N THR A 89 23.90 3.77 -0.93
CA THR A 89 24.64 3.07 -1.99
C THR A 89 25.82 3.90 -2.50
N VAL A 90 25.61 5.20 -2.79
CA VAL A 90 26.69 6.10 -3.23
C VAL A 90 27.78 6.24 -2.17
N LEU A 91 27.41 6.40 -0.90
CA LEU A 91 28.36 6.53 0.21
C LEU A 91 29.21 5.27 0.40
N ILE A 92 28.60 4.08 0.30
CA ILE A 92 29.31 2.79 0.38
C ILE A 92 30.29 2.65 -0.79
N LEU A 93 29.86 2.91 -2.02
CA LEU A 93 30.70 2.74 -3.21
C LEU A 93 31.85 3.76 -3.27
N ARG A 94 31.63 5.00 -2.80
CA ARG A 94 32.67 6.05 -2.77
C ARG A 94 33.85 5.70 -1.85
N ARG A 95 33.62 4.92 -0.79
CA ARG A 95 34.65 4.57 0.20
C ARG A 95 35.78 3.69 -0.36
N ASN A 96 35.56 3.00 -1.49
CA ASN A 96 36.52 2.06 -2.07
C ASN A 96 37.58 2.70 -2.99
N ARG A 97 37.65 4.04 -3.10
CA ARG A 97 38.61 4.74 -3.98
C ARG A 97 39.94 5.11 -3.32
N ARG A 98 40.23 4.60 -2.11
CA ARG A 98 41.54 4.72 -1.44
C ARG A 98 42.16 3.34 -1.28
N ARG A 99 42.69 2.81 -2.37
CA ARG A 99 43.89 1.98 -2.43
C ARG A 99 44.74 2.51 -3.56
#